data_AF-A0A1F7SLZ5-F1
#
_entry.id   AF-A0A1F7SLZ5-F1
#
_cell.length_a   1.000
_cell.length_b   1.000
_cell.length_c   1.000
_cell.angle_alpha   90.00
_cell.angle_beta   90.00
_cell.angle_gamma   90.00
#
_symmetry.space_group_name_H-M   'P 1'
#
loop_
_entity.id
_entity.type
_entity.pdbx_description
1 polymer ?
#
loop_
_entity_poly.entity_id
_entity_poly.type
_entity_poly.pdbx_seq_one_letter_code
_entity_poly.pdbx_strand_id
1 'polypeptide(L)'
;MTKIIVSYCLKPQVTKEEYEKYFRKEKYSLVTSFPSVKSFELNKVVNVMEGEKTADYMGILEIESLEAYQKDRETEKFLAR
;
A
#
# COMPACT_ATOMS: atom_id res chain seq x y z
N MET A 1 -14.98 -7.39 7.92
CA MET A 1 -14.15 -6.62 6.97
C MET A 1 -12.86 -6.27 7.68
N THR A 2 -11.73 -6.52 7.02
CA THR A 2 -10.41 -6.39 7.63
C THR A 2 -9.67 -5.25 6.94
N LYS A 3 -9.00 -4.39 7.72
CA LYS A 3 -8.14 -3.33 7.20
C LYS A 3 -6.69 -3.68 7.48
N ILE A 4 -5.85 -3.63 6.45
CA ILE A 4 -4.40 -3.67 6.58
C ILE A 4 -3.88 -2.25 6.47
N ILE A 5 -3.15 -1.81 7.50
CA ILE A 5 -2.49 -0.52 7.52
C ILE A 5 -1.01 -0.74 7.17
N VAL A 6 -0.53 -0.04 6.15
CA VAL A 6 0.85 -0.16 5.66
C VAL A 6 1.57 1.17 5.79
N SER A 7 2.61 1.21 6.62
CA SER A 7 3.48 2.38 6.74
C SER A 7 4.56 2.34 5.66
N TYR A 8 4.73 3.43 4.92
CA TYR A 8 5.78 3.57 3.90
C TYR A 8 6.79 4.64 4.33
N CYS A 9 8.03 4.20 4.56
CA CYS A 9 9.19 5.04 4.76
C CYS A 9 9.95 5.07 3.44
N LEU A 10 10.04 6.23 2.78
CA LEU A 10 10.76 6.32 1.52
C LEU A 10 12.26 6.23 1.76
N LYS A 11 12.96 5.54 0.86
CA LYS A 11 14.43 5.58 0.87
C LYS A 11 14.89 7.02 0.58
N PRO A 12 16.04 7.47 1.12
CA PRO A 12 16.49 8.86 0.97
C PRO A 12 16.56 9.37 -0.47
N GLN A 13 16.86 8.49 -1.43
CA GLN A 13 16.96 8.79 -2.85
C GLN A 13 15.62 8.77 -3.62
N VAL A 14 14.52 8.35 -3.00
CA VAL A 14 13.22 8.26 -3.66
C VAL A 14 12.43 9.52 -3.33
N THR A 15 12.11 10.30 -4.36
CA THR A 15 11.27 11.48 -4.18
C THR A 15 9.80 11.08 -3.99
N LYS A 16 9.05 11.98 -3.36
CA LYS A 16 7.59 11.83 -3.16
C LYS A 16 6.84 11.69 -4.49
N GLU A 17 7.25 12.47 -5.49
CA GLU A 17 6.65 12.46 -6.83
C GLU A 17 6.89 11.14 -7.57
N GLU A 18 8.12 10.62 -7.52
CA GLU A 18 8.45 9.31 -8.08
C GLU A 18 7.63 8.21 -7.41
N TYR A 19 7.52 8.25 -6.08
CA TYR A 19 6.74 7.28 -5.34
C TYR A 19 5.25 7.35 -5.66
N GLU A 20 4.64 8.53 -5.70
CA GLU A 20 3.22 8.70 -6.03
C GLU A 20 2.93 8.25 -7.48
N LYS A 21 3.86 8.51 -8.41
CA LYS A 21 3.77 8.03 -9.80
C LYS A 21 3.84 6.51 -9.87
N TYR A 22 4.81 5.90 -9.20
CA TYR A 22 4.92 4.44 -9.09
C TYR A 22 3.67 3.83 -8.46
N PHE A 23 3.18 4.42 -7.37
CA PHE A 23 2.01 3.94 -6.67
C PHE A 23 0.79 3.91 -7.59
N ARG A 24 0.50 5.01 -8.27
CA ARG A 24 -0.68 5.11 -9.16
C ARG A 24 -0.57 4.20 -10.38
N LYS A 25 0.62 4.13 -11.01
CA LYS A 25 0.80 3.40 -12.27
C LYS A 25 0.89 1.89 -12.08
N GLU A 26 1.52 1.45 -11.00
CA GLU A 26 1.90 0.05 -10.86
C GLU A 26 1.26 -0.59 -9.64
N LYS A 27 1.51 -0.02 -8.47
CA LYS A 27 1.15 -0.68 -7.21
C LYS A 27 -0.36 -0.71 -6.99
N TYR A 28 -1.02 0.43 -7.19
CA TYR A 28 -2.46 0.55 -7.05
C TYR A 28 -3.16 -0.40 -8.02
N SER A 29 -2.86 -0.31 -9.32
CA SER A 29 -3.49 -1.15 -10.34
C SER A 29 -3.29 -2.64 -10.09
N LEU A 30 -2.13 -3.06 -9.57
CA LEU A 30 -1.89 -4.45 -9.22
C LEU A 30 -2.75 -4.87 -8.03
N VAL A 31 -2.66 -4.13 -6.92
CA VAL A 31 -3.33 -4.51 -5.66
C VAL A 31 -4.84 -4.44 -5.79
N THR A 32 -5.40 -3.44 -6.50
CA THR A 32 -6.85 -3.35 -6.72
C THR A 32 -7.36 -4.33 -7.77
N SER A 33 -6.48 -5.07 -8.46
CA SER A 33 -6.90 -6.15 -9.35
C SER A 33 -7.20 -7.46 -8.62
N PHE A 34 -6.84 -7.54 -7.33
CA PHE A 34 -7.06 -8.72 -6.51
C PHE A 34 -8.52 -8.86 -6.08
N PRO A 35 -9.15 -10.04 -6.28
CA PRO A 35 -10.53 -10.26 -5.88
C PRO A 35 -10.80 -10.02 -4.40
N SER A 36 -9.81 -10.30 -3.52
CA SER A 36 -9.98 -10.08 -2.08
C SER A 36 -9.96 -8.60 -1.67
N VAL A 37 -9.57 -7.69 -2.57
CA VAL A 37 -9.35 -6.26 -2.28
C VAL A 37 -10.59 -5.45 -2.65
N LYS A 38 -11.10 -4.70 -1.67
CA LYS A 38 -12.26 -3.80 -1.85
C LYS A 38 -11.84 -2.39 -2.21
N SER A 39 -10.83 -1.88 -1.51
CA SER A 39 -10.33 -0.52 -1.70
C SER A 39 -8.88 -0.42 -1.26
N PHE A 40 -8.13 0.51 -1.86
CA PHE A 40 -6.78 0.83 -1.43
C PHE A 40 -6.56 2.33 -1.46
N GLU A 41 -6.27 2.93 -0.32
CA GLU A 41 -5.99 4.36 -0.21
C GLU A 41 -4.54 4.59 0.13
N LEU A 42 -3.96 5.67 -0.41
CA LEU A 42 -2.64 6.15 -0.04
C LEU A 42 -2.77 7.57 0.52
N ASN A 43 -2.37 7.73 1.77
CA ASN A 43 -2.44 8.99 2.49
C ASN A 43 -1.03 9.50 2.76
N LYS A 44 -0.73 10.74 2.35
CA LYS A 44 0.55 11.38 2.64
C LYS A 44 0.58 11.84 4.09
N VAL A 45 1.63 11.46 4.82
CA VAL A 45 1.84 11.91 6.20
C VAL A 45 2.45 13.31 6.17
N VAL A 46 1.61 14.30 6.47
CA VAL A 46 2.02 15.71 6.51
C VAL A 46 2.62 16.09 7.85
N ASN A 47 2.07 15.56 8.95
CA ASN A 47 2.55 15.81 10.30
C ASN A 47 2.10 14.67 11.24
N VAL A 48 2.66 14.62 12.45
CA VAL A 48 2.19 13.79 13.56
C VAL A 48 1.85 14.69 14.74
N MET A 49 0.80 14.36 15.49
CA MET A 49 0.39 15.17 16.64
C MET A 49 1.31 14.97 17.84
N GLU A 50 1.83 13.76 18.00
CA GLU A 50 2.72 13.35 19.09
C GLU A 50 3.78 12.37 18.56
N GLY A 51 4.96 12.38 19.19
CA GLY A 51 6.08 11.53 18.80
C GLY A 51 6.81 11.99 17.54
N GLU A 52 7.67 11.12 17.01
CA GLU A 52 8.44 11.39 15.80
C GLU A 52 7.73 10.83 14.56
N LYS A 53 7.80 11.59 13.45
CA LYS A 53 7.29 11.12 12.17
C LYS A 53 8.19 10.00 11.64
N THR A 54 7.67 8.78 11.60
CA THR A 54 8.42 7.59 11.14
C THR A 54 8.06 7.13 9.73
N ALA A 55 6.97 7.63 9.13
CA ALA A 55 6.52 7.23 7.79
C ALA A 55 6.17 8.44 6.92
N ASP A 56 6.38 8.34 5.62
CA ASP A 56 6.03 9.36 4.63
C ASP A 56 4.61 9.21 4.11
N TYR A 57 4.12 7.96 4.04
CA TYR A 57 2.77 7.64 3.60
C TYR A 57 2.17 6.50 4.42
N MET A 58 0.84 6.50 4.51
CA MET A 58 0.03 5.44 5.11
C MET A 58 -0.90 4.85 4.04
N GLY A 59 -0.74 3.57 3.76
CA GLY A 59 -1.65 2.79 2.93
C GLY A 59 -2.77 2.20 3.78
N ILE A 60 -4.02 2.36 3.35
CA ILE A 60 -5.18 1.71 3.98
C ILE A 60 -5.75 0.76 2.94
N LEU A 61 -5.56 -0.54 3.16
CA LEU A 61 -6.05 -1.59 2.27
C LEU A 61 -7.23 -2.29 2.94
N GLU A 62 -8.40 -2.20 2.32
CA GLU A 62 -9.58 -2.91 2.77
C GLU A 62 -9.72 -4.23 2.02
N ILE A 63 -9.82 -5.33 2.78
CA ILE A 63 -9.88 -6.68 2.25
C ILE A 63 -11.06 -7.46 2.84
N GLU A 64 -11.46 -8.50 2.12
CA GLU A 64 -12.47 -9.45 2.58
C GLU A 64 -12.00 -10.21 3.84
N SER A 65 -10.85 -10.88 3.75
CA SER A 65 -10.18 -11.58 4.85
C SER A 65 -8.67 -11.65 4.61
N LEU A 66 -7.90 -11.85 5.68
CA LEU A 66 -6.44 -11.98 5.59
C LEU A 66 -6.03 -13.21 4.76
N GLU A 67 -6.74 -14.33 4.91
CA GLU A 67 -6.48 -15.58 4.19
C GLU A 67 -6.71 -15.43 2.69
N ALA A 68 -7.81 -14.77 2.27
CA ALA A 68 -8.08 -14.51 0.86
C ALA A 68 -6.98 -13.62 0.25
N TYR A 69 -6.57 -12.58 0.98
CA TYR A 69 -5.50 -11.70 0.52
C TYR A 69 -4.13 -12.38 0.46
N GLN A 70 -3.84 -13.34 1.35
CA GLN A 70 -2.64 -14.16 1.26
C GLN A 70 -2.63 -15.01 -0.01
N LYS A 71 -3.75 -15.66 -0.34
CA LYS A 71 -3.88 -16.43 -1.58
C LYS A 71 -3.65 -15.58 -2.83
N ASP A 72 -4.23 -14.37 -2.87
CA ASP A 72 -4.03 -13.44 -3.99
C ASP A 72 -2.55 -13.07 -4.17
N ARG A 73 -1.80 -12.93 -3.06
CA ARG A 73 -0.36 -12.63 -3.05
C ARG A 73 0.54 -13.82 -3.37
N GLU A 74 0.04 -15.05 -3.26
CA GLU A 74 0.76 -16.26 -3.64
C GLU A 74 0.61 -16.58 -5.14
N THR A 75 -0.27 -15.86 -5.85
CA THR A 75 -0.40 -16.01 -7.30
C THR A 75 0.84 -15.52 -8.04
N GLU A 76 1.16 -16.13 -9.18
CA GLU A 76 2.33 -15.80 -10.02
C GLU A 76 2.41 -14.30 -10.39
N LYS A 77 1.26 -13.61 -10.46
CA LYS A 77 1.16 -12.16 -10.71
C LYS A 77 1.88 -11.31 -9.66
N PHE A 78 1.99 -11.78 -8.42
CA PHE A 78 2.68 -11.05 -7.34
C PHE A 78 4.16 -11.46 -7.21
N LEU A 79 4.48 -12.72 -7.49
CA LEU A 79 5.85 -13.26 -7.36
C LEU A 79 6.79 -12.94 -8.53
N ALA A 80 6.25 -12.52 -9.68
CA ALA A 80 7.04 -12.16 -10.87
C ALA A 80 7.63 -10.72 -10.84
N ARG A 81 7.58 -10.02 -9.70
CA ARG A 81 8.09 -8.66 -9.49
C ARG A 81 9.00 -8.57 -8.28
#